data_AF-H0JM85-F1
#
_entry.id   AF-H0JM85-F1
#
_cell.length_a   1.000
_cell.length_b   1.000
_cell.length_c   1.000
_cell.angle_alpha   90.00
_cell.angle_beta   90.00
_cell.angle_gamma   90.00
#
_symmetry.space_group_name_H-M   'P 1'
#
loop_
_entity.id
_entity.type
_entity.pdbx_description
1 polymer ?
#
loop_
_entity_poly.entity_id
_entity_poly.type
_entity_poly.pdbx_seq_one_letter_code
_entity_poly.pdbx_strand_id
1 'polypeptide(L)'
;MNLATLPKSVLRLQYKIARFPLGLIEQQLRFLPTDAPPRLMYERGLGMLDGIVGSVLDDQEIATRGALATERAEAVKRAEKLDAQAATEKRAADAELRRTRERAAAQQEAARRDRENEVEQARERAQERAKQAEKEAEQKKAAETAKADQEAAAKRQAAETAKKKDEERIRKAEQEAAEPAKVSLKDAVAKQLEAKEAEERAHDAGEVAEFEKIEHKHP
;
A
#
# COMPACT_ATOMS: atom_id res chain seq x y z
N MET A 1 96.87 16.19 36.79
CA MET A 1 97.10 17.19 35.73
C MET A 1 95.75 17.68 35.26
N ASN A 2 95.45 18.97 35.45
CA ASN A 2 94.12 19.54 35.20
C ASN A 2 93.83 19.65 33.70
N LEU A 3 92.63 19.26 33.26
CA LEU A 3 92.10 19.53 31.90
C LEU A 3 91.91 21.03 31.61
N ALA A 4 92.17 21.91 32.60
CA ALA A 4 91.92 23.34 32.55
C ALA A 4 93.08 24.20 32.00
N THR A 5 94.24 23.62 31.68
CA THR A 5 95.42 24.36 31.15
C THR A 5 95.68 24.15 29.66
N LEU A 6 94.78 23.49 28.93
CA LEU A 6 94.84 23.43 27.48
C LEU A 6 94.24 24.71 26.88
N PRO A 7 94.94 25.42 25.96
CA PRO A 7 94.36 26.56 25.25
C PRO A 7 93.07 26.12 24.55
N LYS A 8 91.99 26.91 24.65
CA LYS A 8 90.70 26.63 24.00
C LYS A 8 90.85 26.29 22.51
N SER A 9 91.87 26.83 21.85
CA SER A 9 92.26 26.53 20.46
C SER A 9 92.64 25.05 20.22
N VAL A 10 93.33 24.42 21.17
CA VAL A 10 93.71 22.99 21.10
C VAL A 10 92.50 22.11 21.33
N LEU A 11 91.62 22.48 22.26
CA LEU A 11 90.34 21.80 22.48
C LEU A 11 89.42 21.90 21.25
N ARG A 12 89.37 23.08 20.58
CA ARG A 12 88.66 23.26 19.31
C ARG A 12 89.24 22.36 18.21
N LEU A 13 90.56 22.23 18.12
CA LEU A 13 91.22 21.37 17.13
C LEU A 13 90.94 19.88 17.40
N GLN A 14 91.06 19.45 18.66
CA GLN A 14 90.76 18.07 19.07
C GLN A 14 89.29 17.73 18.83
N TYR A 15 88.38 18.66 19.11
CA TYR A 15 86.96 18.49 18.81
C TYR A 15 86.72 18.37 17.30
N LYS A 16 87.34 19.22 16.46
CA LYS A 16 87.24 19.12 14.99
C LYS A 16 87.74 17.77 14.47
N ILE A 17 88.80 17.22 15.05
CA ILE A 17 89.35 15.90 14.68
C ILE A 17 88.41 14.77 15.15
N ALA A 18 87.90 14.83 16.38
CA ALA A 18 86.93 13.88 16.90
C ALA A 18 85.58 13.94 16.16
N ARG A 19 85.25 15.10 15.57
CA ARG A 19 84.05 15.36 14.76
C ARG A 19 84.17 14.82 13.33
N PHE A 20 85.39 14.65 12.81
CA PHE A 20 85.62 14.19 11.45
C PHE A 20 84.91 12.87 11.10
N PRO A 21 84.97 11.79 11.93
CA PRO A 21 84.20 10.57 11.65
C PRO A 21 82.68 10.77 11.75
N LEU A 22 82.20 11.71 12.58
CA LEU A 22 80.77 12.01 12.67
C LEU A 22 80.26 12.73 11.40
N GLY A 23 81.05 13.64 10.82
CA GLY A 23 80.70 14.27 9.54
C GLY A 23 80.56 13.27 8.37
N LEU A 24 81.30 12.16 8.41
CA LEU A 24 81.19 11.08 7.41
C LEU A 24 79.88 10.29 7.55
N ILE A 25 79.39 10.09 8.79
CA ILE A 25 78.09 9.46 9.06
C ILE A 25 76.95 10.38 8.61
N GLU A 26 77.07 11.69 8.83
CA GLU A 26 76.14 12.69 8.29
C GLU A 26 76.05 12.59 6.75
N GLN A 27 77.18 12.40 6.07
CA GLN A 27 77.23 12.28 4.61
C GLN A 27 76.54 11.01 4.09
N GLN A 28 76.57 9.90 4.83
CA GLN A 28 75.77 8.70 4.52
C GLN A 28 74.28 8.90 4.82
N LEU A 29 73.94 9.64 5.88
CA LEU A 29 72.56 9.93 6.24
C LEU A 29 71.87 10.95 5.32
N ARG A 30 72.62 11.74 4.53
CA ARG A 30 72.06 12.65 3.51
C ARG A 30 71.24 11.95 2.43
N PHE A 31 71.47 10.66 2.19
CA PHE A 31 70.69 9.86 1.24
C PHE A 31 69.31 9.45 1.78
N LEU A 32 69.07 9.60 3.09
CA LEU A 32 67.75 9.38 3.68
C LEU A 32 66.91 10.66 3.53
N PRO A 33 65.58 10.54 3.32
CA PRO A 33 64.66 11.67 3.41
C PRO A 33 64.88 12.46 4.71
N THR A 34 64.70 13.77 4.66
CA THR A 34 64.91 14.67 5.81
C THR A 34 64.04 14.29 7.02
N ASP A 35 62.94 13.59 6.77
CA ASP A 35 61.93 13.20 7.75
C ASP A 35 62.18 11.78 8.28
N ALA A 36 63.23 11.10 7.83
CA ALA A 36 63.52 9.73 8.22
C ALA A 36 63.93 9.64 9.70
N PRO A 37 63.31 8.76 10.52
CA PRO A 37 63.58 8.69 11.96
C PRO A 37 65.07 8.52 12.34
N PRO A 38 65.88 7.68 11.65
CA PRO A 38 67.30 7.52 11.96
C PRO A 38 68.11 8.80 11.75
N ARG A 39 67.75 9.59 10.73
CA ARG A 39 68.40 10.86 10.39
C ARG A 39 68.05 11.95 11.42
N LEU A 40 66.78 12.06 11.80
CA LEU A 40 66.31 13.03 12.81
C LEU A 40 66.93 12.79 14.20
N MET A 41 67.03 11.53 14.62
CA MET A 41 67.65 11.18 15.91
C MET A 41 69.14 11.52 15.93
N TYR A 42 69.83 11.25 14.81
CA TYR A 42 71.23 11.61 14.63
C TYR A 42 71.45 13.13 14.64
N GLU A 43 70.71 13.87 13.82
CA GLU A 43 70.80 15.35 13.72
C GLU A 43 70.50 16.03 15.08
N ARG A 44 69.55 15.50 15.85
CA ARG A 44 69.22 16.00 17.21
C ARG A 44 70.36 15.77 18.20
N GLY A 45 70.89 14.55 18.27
CA GLY A 45 72.00 14.22 19.18
C GLY A 45 73.26 15.02 18.84
N LEU A 46 73.52 15.18 17.55
CA LEU A 46 74.62 15.96 17.03
C LEU A 46 74.46 17.46 17.31
N GLY A 47 73.25 18.00 17.11
CA GLY A 47 72.94 19.40 17.37
C GLY A 47 73.02 19.78 18.84
N MET A 48 72.59 18.89 19.74
CA MET A 48 72.77 19.10 21.19
C MET A 48 74.26 19.10 21.59
N LEU A 49 75.03 18.16 21.04
CA LEU A 49 76.47 18.08 21.28
C LEU A 49 77.20 19.33 20.76
N ASP A 50 76.87 19.76 19.55
CA ASP A 50 77.39 20.98 18.92
C ASP A 50 77.00 22.24 19.73
N GLY A 51 75.75 22.33 20.22
CA GLY A 51 75.32 23.45 21.08
C GLY A 51 76.06 23.55 22.41
N ILE A 52 76.27 22.42 23.09
CA ILE A 52 77.01 22.37 24.36
C ILE A 52 78.49 22.67 24.13
N VAL A 53 79.10 22.08 23.10
CA VAL A 53 80.54 22.28 22.83
C VAL A 53 80.82 23.66 22.28
N GLY A 54 79.97 24.18 21.39
CA GLY A 54 80.07 25.54 20.85
C GLY A 54 79.92 26.61 21.92
N SER A 55 78.99 26.44 22.87
CA SER A 55 78.85 27.38 24.00
C SER A 55 80.03 27.32 24.99
N VAL A 56 80.56 26.13 25.28
CA VAL A 56 81.73 25.96 26.15
C VAL A 56 83.03 26.47 25.49
N LEU A 57 83.16 26.29 24.18
CA LEU A 57 84.33 26.70 23.41
C LEU A 57 84.23 28.12 22.83
N ASP A 58 83.12 28.84 23.05
CA ASP A 58 82.84 30.17 22.48
C ASP A 58 82.96 30.20 20.94
N ASP A 59 82.38 29.18 20.30
CA ASP A 59 82.31 29.01 18.84
C ASP A 59 80.85 29.17 18.37
N GLN A 60 80.52 30.38 17.91
CA GLN A 60 79.16 30.74 17.49
C GLN A 60 78.65 29.92 16.31
N GLU A 61 79.51 29.44 15.42
CA GLU A 61 79.09 28.69 14.24
C GLU A 61 78.52 27.32 14.64
N ILE A 62 79.21 26.64 15.56
CA ILE A 62 78.82 25.33 16.09
C ILE A 62 77.54 25.47 16.94
N ALA A 63 77.46 26.52 17.78
CA ALA A 63 76.27 26.80 18.58
C ALA A 63 75.02 27.09 17.72
N THR A 64 75.16 27.89 16.65
CA THR A 64 74.05 28.22 15.74
C THR A 64 73.56 26.99 14.97
N ARG A 65 74.49 26.12 14.54
CA ARG A 65 74.15 24.88 13.84
C ARG A 65 73.37 23.91 14.73
N GLY A 66 73.74 23.79 16.00
CA GLY A 66 73.01 22.98 16.99
C GLY A 66 71.61 23.48 17.27
N ALA A 67 71.43 24.80 17.35
CA ALA A 67 70.12 25.44 17.52
C ALA A 67 69.20 25.15 16.32
N LEU A 68 69.69 25.33 15.09
CA LEU A 68 68.93 25.06 13.86
C LEU A 68 68.52 23.59 13.72
N ALA A 69 69.40 22.65 14.09
CA ALA A 69 69.07 21.22 14.05
C ALA A 69 67.96 20.86 15.05
N THR A 70 67.99 21.47 16.25
CA THR A 70 66.96 21.25 17.28
C THR A 70 65.61 21.82 16.84
N GLU A 71 65.59 23.04 16.30
CA GLU A 71 64.38 23.69 15.80
C GLU A 71 63.71 22.89 14.68
N ARG A 72 64.51 22.39 13.72
CA ARG A 72 64.00 21.52 12.64
C ARG A 72 63.37 20.23 13.17
N ALA A 73 64.02 19.57 14.12
CA ALA A 73 63.48 18.35 14.72
C ALA A 73 62.14 18.60 15.45
N GLU A 74 62.00 19.75 16.12
CA GLU A 74 60.72 20.14 16.71
C GLU A 74 59.64 20.43 15.66
N ALA A 75 60.00 21.11 14.57
CA ALA A 75 59.08 21.41 13.49
C ALA A 75 58.54 20.13 12.83
N VAL A 76 59.40 19.15 12.56
CA VAL A 76 58.98 17.85 12.01
C VAL A 76 58.06 17.11 12.97
N LYS A 77 58.38 17.05 14.27
CA LYS A 77 57.51 16.42 15.27
C LYS A 77 56.13 17.10 15.35
N ARG A 78 56.07 18.43 15.21
CA ARG A 78 54.79 19.15 15.17
C ARG A 78 54.01 18.82 13.90
N ALA A 79 54.67 18.75 12.74
CA ALA A 79 54.06 18.37 11.48
C ALA A 79 53.47 16.94 11.55
N GLU A 80 54.22 15.95 12.03
CA GLU A 80 53.72 14.57 12.20
C GLU A 80 52.48 14.51 13.11
N LYS A 81 52.47 15.30 14.20
CA LYS A 81 51.30 15.37 15.09
C LYS A 81 50.08 15.96 14.38
N LEU A 82 50.28 17.02 13.59
CA LEU A 82 49.20 17.65 12.82
C LEU A 82 48.68 16.70 11.73
N ASP A 83 49.56 15.98 11.03
CA ASP A 83 49.17 14.99 10.02
C ASP A 83 48.38 13.82 10.63
N ALA A 84 48.80 13.34 11.81
CA ALA A 84 48.07 12.31 12.53
C ALA A 84 46.68 12.78 12.97
N GLN A 85 46.55 14.04 13.41
CA GLN A 85 45.27 14.66 13.77
C GLN A 85 44.37 14.81 12.52
N ALA A 86 44.89 15.36 11.43
CA ALA A 86 44.17 15.53 10.18
C ALA A 86 43.71 14.20 9.59
N ALA A 87 44.55 13.15 9.65
CA ALA A 87 44.17 11.81 9.20
C ALA A 87 43.03 11.22 10.05
N THR A 88 43.04 11.48 11.36
CA THR A 88 41.97 11.03 12.28
C THR A 88 40.66 11.77 12.00
N GLU A 89 40.73 13.09 11.84
CA GLU A 89 39.58 13.93 11.52
C GLU A 89 38.96 13.56 10.17
N LYS A 90 39.80 13.36 9.14
CA LYS A 90 39.34 12.90 7.83
C LYS A 90 38.62 11.55 7.90
N ARG A 91 39.15 10.59 8.66
CA ARG A 91 38.49 9.28 8.85
C ARG A 91 37.15 9.42 9.56
N ALA A 92 37.06 10.30 10.56
CA ALA A 92 35.81 10.56 11.27
C ALA A 92 34.76 11.20 10.34
N ALA A 93 35.16 12.22 9.57
CA ALA A 93 34.30 12.88 8.60
C ALA A 93 33.83 11.92 7.49
N ASP A 94 34.72 11.08 6.96
CA ASP A 94 34.37 10.06 5.96
C ASP A 94 33.37 9.04 6.52
N ALA A 95 33.54 8.62 7.79
CA ALA A 95 32.62 7.71 8.45
C ALA A 95 31.23 8.36 8.68
N GLU A 96 31.19 9.64 9.06
CA GLU A 96 29.95 10.39 9.23
C GLU A 96 29.22 10.60 7.90
N LEU A 97 29.96 10.93 6.84
CA LEU A 97 29.41 11.08 5.49
C LEU A 97 28.81 9.76 4.99
N ARG A 98 29.50 8.63 5.20
CA ARG A 98 28.98 7.30 4.87
C ARG A 98 27.68 6.99 5.62
N ARG A 99 27.66 7.19 6.94
CA ARG A 99 26.46 6.99 7.76
C ARG A 99 25.28 7.86 7.31
N THR A 100 25.55 9.12 6.98
CA THR A 100 24.53 10.05 6.50
C THR A 100 23.97 9.60 5.14
N ARG A 101 24.83 9.16 4.22
CA ARG A 101 24.41 8.63 2.92
C ARG A 101 23.60 7.34 3.07
N GLU A 102 24.03 6.42 3.91
CA GLU A 102 23.30 5.17 4.19
C GLU A 102 21.92 5.46 4.79
N ARG A 103 21.83 6.38 5.75
CA ARG A 103 20.55 6.81 6.32
C ARG A 103 19.65 7.47 5.28
N ALA A 104 20.19 8.35 4.45
CA ALA A 104 19.42 8.99 3.39
C ALA A 104 18.92 7.98 2.35
N ALA A 105 19.75 7.01 1.96
CA ALA A 105 19.35 5.92 1.06
C ALA A 105 18.26 5.06 1.69
N ALA A 106 18.43 4.62 2.93
CA ALA A 106 17.42 3.83 3.66
C ALA A 106 16.09 4.58 3.81
N GLN A 107 16.11 5.88 4.12
CA GLN A 107 14.91 6.71 4.18
C GLN A 107 14.23 6.85 2.83
N GLN A 108 14.99 7.03 1.75
CA GLN A 108 14.43 7.09 0.39
C GLN A 108 13.79 5.75 -0.02
N GLU A 109 14.44 4.62 0.30
CA GLU A 109 13.88 3.30 0.02
C GLU A 109 12.61 3.04 0.84
N ALA A 110 12.61 3.36 2.14
CA ALA A 110 11.42 3.26 2.98
C ALA A 110 10.27 4.11 2.42
N ALA A 111 10.53 5.39 2.10
CA ALA A 111 9.53 6.27 1.53
C ALA A 111 8.99 5.79 0.17
N ARG A 112 9.83 5.14 -0.66
CA ARG A 112 9.38 4.52 -1.91
C ARG A 112 8.46 3.33 -1.64
N ARG A 113 8.85 2.42 -0.73
CA ARG A 113 8.02 1.27 -0.34
C ARG A 113 6.68 1.70 0.25
N ASP A 114 6.68 2.72 1.12
CA ASP A 114 5.46 3.26 1.71
C ASP A 114 4.53 3.82 0.63
N ARG A 115 5.06 4.58 -0.33
CA ARG A 115 4.28 5.07 -1.48
C ARG A 115 3.73 3.96 -2.35
N GLU A 116 4.53 2.91 -2.62
CA GLU A 116 4.08 1.76 -3.39
C GLU A 116 2.93 1.03 -2.68
N ASN A 117 3.07 0.80 -1.37
CA ASN A 117 2.02 0.21 -0.54
C ASN A 117 0.76 1.08 -0.50
N GLU A 118 0.88 2.40 -0.38
CA GLU A 118 -0.27 3.32 -0.42
C GLU A 118 -0.99 3.27 -1.76
N VAL A 119 -0.25 3.21 -2.87
CA VAL A 119 -0.82 3.10 -4.23
C VAL A 119 -1.53 1.74 -4.39
N GLU A 120 -0.94 0.66 -3.90
CA GLU A 120 -1.54 -0.68 -3.94
C GLU A 120 -2.84 -0.72 -3.12
N GLN A 121 -2.82 -0.26 -1.87
CA GLN A 121 -4.02 -0.16 -1.04
C GLN A 121 -5.10 0.74 -1.65
N ALA A 122 -4.71 1.86 -2.28
CA ALA A 122 -5.65 2.74 -2.97
C ALA A 122 -6.32 2.03 -4.16
N ARG A 123 -5.55 1.23 -4.91
CA ARG A 123 -6.07 0.41 -6.01
C ARG A 123 -7.01 -0.69 -5.52
N GLU A 124 -6.65 -1.40 -4.46
CA GLU A 124 -7.50 -2.42 -3.84
C GLU A 124 -8.83 -1.83 -3.38
N ARG A 125 -8.79 -0.72 -2.62
CA ARG A 125 -10.01 -0.02 -2.18
C ARG A 125 -10.84 0.48 -3.36
N ALA A 126 -10.21 0.95 -4.44
CA ALA A 126 -10.93 1.35 -5.64
C ALA A 126 -11.62 0.17 -6.33
N GLN A 127 -10.96 -0.98 -6.42
CA GLN A 127 -11.54 -2.21 -6.96
C GLN A 127 -12.67 -2.75 -6.09
N GLU A 128 -12.53 -2.72 -4.77
CA GLU A 128 -13.59 -3.10 -3.83
C GLU A 128 -14.82 -2.21 -3.98
N ARG A 129 -14.63 -0.88 -4.06
CA ARG A 129 -15.73 0.05 -4.32
C ARG A 129 -16.39 -0.19 -5.68
N ALA A 130 -15.62 -0.49 -6.72
CA ALA A 130 -16.17 -0.81 -8.04
C ALA A 130 -17.05 -2.07 -7.97
N LYS A 131 -16.54 -3.15 -7.35
CA LYS A 131 -17.31 -4.40 -7.14
C LYS A 131 -18.56 -4.17 -6.30
N GLN A 132 -18.48 -3.34 -5.27
CA GLN A 132 -19.64 -3.01 -4.43
C GLN A 132 -20.68 -2.20 -5.21
N ALA A 133 -20.25 -1.20 -5.99
CA ALA A 133 -21.13 -0.41 -6.83
C ALA A 133 -21.82 -1.27 -7.91
N GLU A 134 -21.11 -2.23 -8.50
CA GLU A 134 -21.71 -3.21 -9.43
C GLU A 134 -22.77 -4.06 -8.74
N LYS A 135 -22.47 -4.65 -7.57
CA LYS A 135 -23.44 -5.43 -6.79
C LYS A 135 -24.67 -4.60 -6.40
N GLU A 136 -24.47 -3.36 -5.96
CA GLU A 136 -25.57 -2.46 -5.61
C GLU A 136 -26.42 -2.11 -6.84
N ALA A 137 -25.80 -1.88 -7.99
CA ALA A 137 -26.51 -1.63 -9.25
C ALA A 137 -27.32 -2.85 -9.70
N GLU A 138 -26.76 -4.07 -9.61
CA GLU A 138 -27.47 -5.32 -9.90
C GLU A 138 -28.64 -5.55 -8.95
N GLN A 139 -28.46 -5.34 -7.64
CA GLN A 139 -29.53 -5.44 -6.66
C GLN A 139 -30.65 -4.44 -6.92
N LYS A 140 -30.32 -3.19 -7.27
CA LYS A 140 -31.32 -2.17 -7.63
C LYS A 140 -32.09 -2.58 -8.88
N LYS A 141 -31.39 -3.03 -9.94
CA LYS A 141 -32.05 -3.53 -11.16
C LYS A 141 -32.96 -4.72 -10.87
N ALA A 142 -32.51 -5.67 -10.06
CA ALA A 142 -33.30 -6.84 -9.68
C ALA A 142 -34.55 -6.43 -8.87
N ALA A 143 -34.39 -5.49 -7.93
CA ALA A 143 -35.50 -4.98 -7.13
C ALA A 143 -36.52 -4.19 -7.98
N GLU A 144 -36.05 -3.38 -8.93
CA GLU A 144 -36.93 -2.67 -9.88
C GLU A 144 -37.68 -3.64 -10.79
N THR A 145 -37.00 -4.66 -11.32
CA THR A 145 -37.64 -5.71 -12.14
C THR A 145 -38.70 -6.45 -11.33
N ALA A 146 -38.37 -6.86 -10.09
CA ALA A 146 -39.31 -7.53 -9.21
C ALA A 146 -40.54 -6.67 -8.89
N LYS A 147 -40.37 -5.36 -8.67
CA LYS A 147 -41.49 -4.43 -8.48
C LYS A 147 -42.36 -4.33 -9.73
N ALA A 148 -41.75 -4.20 -10.91
CA ALA A 148 -42.48 -4.16 -12.18
C ALA A 148 -43.29 -5.45 -12.42
N ASP A 149 -42.70 -6.61 -12.12
CA ASP A 149 -43.38 -7.91 -12.21
C ASP A 149 -44.54 -8.03 -11.23
N GLN A 150 -44.37 -7.57 -9.99
CA GLN A 150 -45.44 -7.52 -8.99
C GLN A 150 -46.59 -6.62 -9.42
N GLU A 151 -46.29 -5.42 -9.96
CA GLU A 151 -47.30 -4.52 -10.49
C GLU A 151 -48.04 -5.11 -11.69
N ALA A 152 -47.31 -5.77 -12.61
CA ALA A 152 -47.90 -6.45 -13.75
C ALA A 152 -48.80 -7.62 -13.31
N ALA A 153 -48.37 -8.41 -12.33
CA ALA A 153 -49.15 -9.49 -11.75
C ALA A 153 -50.42 -8.97 -11.06
N ALA A 154 -50.32 -7.89 -10.28
CA ALA A 154 -51.46 -7.25 -9.63
C ALA A 154 -52.48 -6.72 -10.66
N LYS A 155 -52.01 -6.10 -11.75
CA LYS A 155 -52.88 -5.64 -12.85
C LYS A 155 -53.59 -6.82 -13.54
N ARG A 156 -52.89 -7.93 -13.77
CA ARG A 156 -53.50 -9.15 -14.36
C ARG A 156 -54.57 -9.73 -13.44
N GLN A 157 -54.30 -9.85 -12.14
CA GLN A 157 -55.28 -10.33 -11.17
C GLN A 157 -56.50 -9.39 -11.07
N ALA A 158 -56.30 -8.08 -11.09
CA ALA A 158 -57.39 -7.10 -11.13
C ALA A 158 -58.24 -7.24 -12.41
N ALA A 159 -57.62 -7.46 -13.56
CA ALA A 159 -58.34 -7.70 -14.82
C ALA A 159 -59.12 -9.01 -14.82
N GLU A 160 -58.55 -10.10 -14.30
CA GLU A 160 -59.23 -11.39 -14.17
C GLU A 160 -60.42 -11.32 -13.20
N THR A 161 -60.25 -10.65 -12.06
CA THR A 161 -61.34 -10.46 -11.11
C THR A 161 -62.46 -9.58 -11.67
N ALA A 162 -62.11 -8.55 -12.45
CA ALA A 162 -63.11 -7.75 -13.18
C ALA A 162 -63.87 -8.61 -14.21
N LYS A 163 -63.16 -9.41 -15.01
CA LYS A 163 -63.78 -10.34 -15.97
C LYS A 163 -64.75 -11.31 -15.29
N LYS A 164 -64.34 -11.94 -14.19
CA LYS A 164 -65.22 -12.84 -13.43
C LYS A 164 -66.48 -12.14 -12.92
N LYS A 165 -66.35 -10.91 -12.41
CA LYS A 165 -67.51 -10.11 -11.99
C LYS A 165 -68.43 -9.77 -13.17
N ASP A 166 -67.87 -9.45 -14.33
CA ASP A 166 -68.66 -9.17 -15.53
C ASP A 166 -69.37 -10.42 -16.04
N GLU A 167 -68.69 -11.58 -16.06
CA GLU A 167 -69.29 -12.88 -16.37
C GLU A 167 -70.43 -13.25 -15.42
N GLU A 168 -70.25 -13.03 -14.11
CA GLU A 168 -71.31 -13.23 -13.11
C GLU A 168 -72.51 -12.29 -13.35
N ARG A 169 -72.27 -11.03 -13.72
CA ARG A 169 -73.33 -10.07 -14.04
C ARG A 169 -74.08 -10.46 -15.31
N ILE A 170 -73.36 -10.85 -16.37
CA ILE A 170 -73.95 -11.34 -17.62
C ILE A 170 -74.80 -12.57 -17.33
N ARG A 171 -74.27 -13.55 -16.58
CA ARG A 171 -75.02 -14.77 -16.24
C ARG A 171 -76.29 -14.48 -15.43
N LYS A 172 -76.24 -13.53 -14.49
CA LYS A 172 -77.44 -13.09 -13.76
C LYS A 172 -78.45 -12.43 -14.70
N ALA A 173 -78.00 -11.52 -15.56
CA ALA A 173 -78.86 -10.86 -16.54
C ALA A 173 -79.49 -11.86 -17.54
N GLU A 174 -78.73 -12.87 -17.99
CA GLU A 174 -79.23 -13.96 -18.83
C GLU A 174 -80.27 -14.81 -18.10
N GLN A 175 -80.04 -15.14 -16.83
CA GLN A 175 -81.02 -15.86 -16.02
C GLN A 175 -82.30 -15.07 -15.86
N GLU A 176 -82.21 -13.78 -15.53
CA GLU A 176 -83.36 -12.86 -15.40
C GLU A 176 -84.09 -12.71 -16.74
N ALA A 177 -83.38 -12.57 -17.86
CA ALA A 177 -83.98 -12.49 -19.19
C ALA A 177 -84.62 -13.82 -19.65
N ALA A 178 -84.14 -14.97 -19.16
CA ALA A 178 -84.70 -16.28 -19.45
C ALA A 178 -85.92 -16.64 -18.57
N GLU A 179 -86.16 -15.95 -17.45
CA GLU A 179 -87.34 -16.17 -16.60
C GLU A 179 -88.69 -16.12 -17.35
N PRO A 180 -89.02 -15.09 -18.17
CA PRO A 180 -90.28 -15.07 -18.91
C PRO A 180 -90.41 -16.27 -19.86
N ALA A 181 -89.31 -16.70 -20.50
CA ALA A 181 -89.31 -17.88 -21.35
C ALA A 181 -89.58 -19.16 -20.54
N LYS A 182 -88.98 -19.31 -19.35
CA LYS A 182 -89.25 -20.44 -18.45
C LYS A 182 -90.70 -20.46 -17.96
N VAL A 183 -91.28 -19.31 -17.63
CA VAL A 183 -92.69 -19.19 -17.23
C VAL A 183 -93.59 -19.62 -18.39
N SER A 184 -93.34 -19.11 -19.60
CA SER A 184 -94.12 -19.51 -20.78
C SER A 184 -94.02 -21.01 -21.09
N LEU A 185 -92.85 -21.62 -20.88
CA LEU A 185 -92.66 -23.07 -21.00
C LEU A 185 -93.48 -23.85 -19.96
N LYS A 186 -93.48 -23.41 -18.70
CA LYS A 186 -94.29 -24.02 -17.65
C LYS A 186 -95.79 -23.91 -17.95
N ASP A 187 -96.24 -22.73 -18.38
CA ASP A 187 -97.64 -22.50 -18.76
C ASP A 187 -98.05 -23.35 -19.96
N ALA A 188 -97.18 -23.49 -20.96
CA ALA A 188 -97.42 -24.36 -22.12
C ALA A 188 -97.52 -25.84 -21.73
N VAL A 189 -96.65 -26.32 -20.84
CA VAL A 189 -96.69 -27.68 -20.30
C VAL A 189 -97.97 -27.91 -19.48
N ALA A 190 -98.37 -26.94 -18.65
CA ALA A 190 -99.62 -27.01 -17.89
C ALA A 190 -100.84 -27.11 -18.82
N LYS A 191 -100.90 -26.30 -19.87
CA LYS A 191 -101.96 -26.39 -20.89
C LYS A 191 -101.97 -27.72 -21.62
N GLN A 192 -100.80 -28.31 -21.90
CA GLN A 192 -100.72 -29.65 -22.49
C GLN A 192 -101.26 -30.73 -21.54
N LEU A 193 -100.97 -30.64 -20.24
CA LEU A 193 -101.52 -31.55 -19.23
C LEU A 193 -103.03 -31.39 -19.10
N GLU A 194 -103.54 -30.16 -19.03
CA GLU A 194 -104.99 -29.89 -19.01
C GLU A 194 -105.69 -30.41 -20.27
N ALA A 195 -105.08 -30.25 -21.44
CA ALA A 195 -105.61 -30.79 -22.69
C ALA A 195 -105.66 -32.32 -22.67
N LYS A 196 -104.62 -32.99 -22.16
CA LYS A 196 -104.62 -34.45 -21.99
C LYS A 196 -105.67 -34.92 -20.99
N GLU A 197 -105.83 -34.25 -19.86
CA GLU A 197 -106.89 -34.57 -18.90
C GLU A 197 -108.30 -34.32 -19.48
N ALA A 198 -108.46 -33.31 -20.34
CA ALA A 198 -109.70 -33.05 -21.04
C ALA A 198 -109.98 -34.12 -22.11
N GLU A 199 -108.95 -34.59 -22.82
CA GLU A 199 -109.05 -35.72 -23.75
C GLU A 199 -109.40 -37.02 -23.01
N GLU A 200 -108.79 -37.30 -21.85
CA GLU A 200 -109.15 -38.43 -21.00
C GLU A 200 -110.59 -38.30 -20.48
N ARG A 201 -111.00 -37.14 -19.97
CA ARG A 201 -112.40 -36.90 -19.56
C ARG A 201 -113.38 -37.00 -20.71
N ALA A 202 -113.00 -36.62 -21.92
CA ALA A 202 -113.83 -36.75 -23.12
C ALA A 202 -113.89 -38.20 -23.60
N HIS A 203 -112.80 -38.96 -23.45
CA HIS A 203 -112.77 -40.40 -23.69
C HIS A 203 -113.68 -41.13 -22.69
N ASP A 204 -113.57 -40.83 -21.40
CA ASP A 204 -114.41 -41.39 -20.34
C ASP A 204 -115.89 -41.02 -20.52
N ALA A 205 -116.19 -39.75 -20.88
CA ALA A 205 -117.55 -39.33 -21.20
C ALA A 205 -118.07 -39.96 -22.50
N GLY A 206 -117.19 -40.24 -23.46
CA GLY A 206 -117.47 -40.98 -24.68
C GLY A 206 -117.81 -42.45 -24.38
N GLU A 207 -117.07 -43.09 -23.48
CA GLU A 207 -117.38 -44.43 -22.98
C GLU A 207 -118.71 -44.46 -22.21
N VAL A 208 -118.99 -43.45 -21.37
CA VAL A 208 -120.29 -43.35 -20.65
C VAL A 208 -121.45 -43.12 -21.63
N ALA A 209 -121.26 -42.31 -22.69
CA ALA A 209 -122.25 -42.08 -23.73
C ALA A 209 -122.43 -43.29 -24.67
N GLU A 210 -121.39 -44.11 -24.88
CA GLU A 210 -121.53 -45.42 -25.53
C GLU A 210 -122.24 -46.42 -24.62
N PHE A 211 -121.99 -46.42 -23.31
CA PHE A 211 -122.73 -47.21 -22.33
C PHE A 211 -124.23 -46.85 -22.29
N GLU A 212 -124.59 -45.56 -22.29
CA GLU A 212 -126.00 -45.12 -22.38
C GLU A 212 -126.65 -45.47 -23.72
N LYS A 213 -125.89 -45.46 -24.84
CA LYS A 213 -126.39 -45.92 -26.14
C LYS A 213 -126.55 -47.44 -26.21
N ILE A 214 -125.80 -48.22 -25.45
CA ILE A 214 -125.97 -49.67 -25.34
C ILE A 214 -127.21 -49.99 -24.48
N GLU A 215 -127.51 -49.18 -23.45
CA GLU A 215 -128.71 -49.36 -22.63
C GLU A 215 -130.00 -48.92 -23.36
N HIS A 216 -129.94 -47.96 -24.30
CA HIS A 216 -131.08 -47.54 -25.13
C HIS A 216 -131.30 -48.34 -26.42
N LYS A 217 -130.51 -49.39 -26.68
CA LYS A 217 -130.60 -50.18 -27.93
C LYS A 217 -130.86 -51.68 -27.74
N HIS A 218 -131.33 -52.08 -26.56
CA HIS A 218 -131.90 -53.41 -26.31
C HIS A 218 -133.22 -53.35 -25.52
N PRO A 219 -134.36 -53.07 -26.17
CA PRO A 219 -135.62 -53.78 -25.92
C PRO A 219 -135.59 -55.20 -26.52
#